data_AF-A0A8J2TPR0-F1
#
_entry.id   AF-A0A8J2TPR0-F1
#
_cell.length_a   1.000
_cell.length_b   1.000
_cell.length_c   1.000
_cell.angle_alpha   90.00
_cell.angle_beta   90.00
_cell.angle_gamma   90.00
#
_symmetry.space_group_name_H-M   'P 1'
#
loop_
_entity.id
_entity.type
_entity.pdbx_description
1 polymer ?
#
loop_
_entity_poly.entity_id
_entity_poly.type
_entity_poly.pdbx_seq_one_letter_code
_entity_poly.pdbx_strand_id
1 'polypeptide(L)'
;MTKEYLSKNPKELFWLFCLGIPFLIWIYSIGIELNRKIPESGRLNKITLIGLIAYPIIYIPIGLTLLISGISDMNAILPFHFGAIICMFLLVILTSMTIIKFEKAEKLKQSNGIGLFFGICYFIIGVWYIQPKLNEYIKLIK
;
A
#
# COMPACT_ATOMS: atom_id res chain seq x y z
N MET A 1 -8.07 12.20 -4.32
CA MET A 1 -8.16 10.73 -4.21
C MET A 1 -7.21 10.18 -3.15
N THR A 2 -5.89 10.36 -3.25
CA THR A 2 -4.90 9.79 -2.30
C THR A 2 -5.05 10.31 -0.87
N LYS A 3 -5.12 11.65 -0.67
CA LYS A 3 -5.39 12.23 0.66
C LYS A 3 -6.71 11.74 1.27
N GLU A 4 -7.74 11.55 0.44
CA GLU A 4 -9.07 11.11 0.89
C GLU A 4 -9.03 9.70 1.49
N TYR A 5 -8.29 8.77 0.88
CA TYR A 5 -8.08 7.43 1.45
C TYR A 5 -7.43 7.48 2.83
N LEU A 6 -6.49 8.42 3.04
CA LEU A 6 -5.79 8.58 4.31
C LEU A 6 -6.58 9.35 5.37
N SER A 7 -7.72 9.97 5.01
CA SER A 7 -8.63 10.63 5.94
C SER A 7 -9.84 9.77 6.33
N LYS A 8 -10.07 8.62 5.66
CA LYS A 8 -11.19 7.73 5.97
C LYS A 8 -11.05 7.07 7.35
N ASN A 9 -12.19 6.69 7.91
CA ASN A 9 -12.26 5.91 9.14
C ASN A 9 -11.74 4.47 8.89
N PRO A 10 -11.02 3.84 9.85
CA PRO A 10 -10.59 2.45 9.74
C PRO A 10 -11.71 1.46 9.34
N LYS A 11 -12.93 1.63 9.85
CA LYS A 11 -14.09 0.79 9.53
C LYS A 11 -14.49 0.88 8.06
N GLU A 12 -14.48 2.07 7.48
CA GLU A 12 -14.81 2.27 6.07
C GLU A 12 -13.76 1.63 5.17
N LEU A 13 -12.47 1.81 5.51
CA LEU A 13 -11.37 1.19 4.78
C LEU A 13 -11.39 -0.32 4.87
N PHE A 14 -11.71 -0.89 6.04
CA PHE A 14 -11.83 -2.33 6.20
C PHE A 14 -12.81 -2.93 5.18
N TRP A 15 -13.99 -2.32 5.02
CA TRP A 15 -14.97 -2.78 4.04
C TRP A 15 -14.49 -2.59 2.59
N LEU A 16 -13.79 -1.49 2.30
CA LEU A 16 -13.21 -1.26 0.97
C LEU A 16 -12.12 -2.27 0.64
N PHE A 17 -11.32 -2.71 1.62
CA PHE A 17 -10.24 -3.66 1.40
C PHE A 17 -10.72 -5.04 0.99
N CYS A 18 -11.96 -5.42 1.31
CA CYS A 18 -12.59 -6.65 0.81
C CYS A 18 -12.67 -6.70 -0.73
N LEU A 19 -12.57 -5.55 -1.42
CA LEU A 19 -12.57 -5.47 -2.89
C LEU A 19 -11.16 -5.61 -3.51
N GLY A 20 -10.11 -5.77 -2.71
CA GLY A 20 -8.73 -5.95 -3.15
C GLY A 20 -8.06 -4.69 -3.71
N ILE A 21 -8.58 -4.12 -4.80
CA ILE A 21 -8.00 -2.92 -5.45
C ILE A 21 -7.93 -1.71 -4.50
N PRO A 22 -8.95 -1.40 -3.69
CA PRO A 22 -8.86 -0.28 -2.74
C PRO A 22 -7.74 -0.44 -1.71
N PHE A 23 -7.37 -1.67 -1.35
CA PHE A 23 -6.23 -1.93 -0.46
C PHE A 23 -4.90 -1.54 -1.12
N LEU A 24 -4.71 -1.87 -2.40
CA LEU A 24 -3.54 -1.42 -3.16
C LEU A 24 -3.46 0.11 -3.25
N ILE A 25 -4.60 0.75 -3.56
CA ILE A 25 -4.70 2.21 -3.63
C ILE A 25 -4.37 2.85 -2.28
N TRP A 26 -4.78 2.24 -1.17
CA TRP A 26 -4.43 2.71 0.17
C TRP A 26 -2.92 2.64 0.43
N ILE A 27 -2.25 1.51 0.16
CA ILE A 27 -0.80 1.38 0.33
C ILE A 27 -0.05 2.44 -0.50
N TYR A 28 -0.46 2.63 -1.76
CA TYR A 28 0.13 3.64 -2.64
C TYR A 28 -0.13 5.06 -2.14
N SER A 29 -1.33 5.34 -1.62
CA SER A 29 -1.68 6.65 -1.07
C SER A 29 -0.76 7.03 0.09
N ILE A 30 -0.45 6.09 0.99
CA ILE A 30 0.52 6.31 2.07
C ILE A 30 1.89 6.65 1.49
N GLY A 31 2.37 5.82 0.54
CA GLY A 31 3.67 5.99 -0.10
C GLY A 31 3.83 7.32 -0.84
N ILE A 32 2.74 7.90 -1.37
CA ILE A 32 2.78 9.19 -2.06
C ILE A 32 2.65 10.36 -1.08
N GLU A 33 1.63 10.37 -0.22
CA GLU A 33 1.31 11.54 0.59
C GLU A 33 2.39 11.83 1.63
N LEU A 34 2.83 10.82 2.36
CA LEU A 34 3.85 10.99 3.40
C LEU A 34 5.20 11.33 2.77
N ASN A 35 5.49 10.81 1.59
CA ASN A 35 6.73 11.06 0.87
C ASN A 35 6.92 12.52 0.44
N ARG A 36 5.84 13.33 0.41
CA ARG A 36 5.90 14.78 0.14
C ARG A 36 6.70 15.56 1.19
N LYS A 37 6.73 15.08 2.43
CA LYS A 37 7.45 15.72 3.55
C LYS A 37 8.86 15.20 3.74
N ILE A 38 9.22 14.12 3.04
CA ILE A 38 10.57 13.55 3.11
C ILE A 38 11.53 14.43 2.28
N PRO A 39 12.73 14.74 2.80
CA PRO A 39 13.79 15.43 2.05
C PRO A 39 14.13 14.70 0.75
N GLU A 40 14.54 15.42 -0.29
CA GLU A 40 14.75 14.84 -1.63
C GLU A 40 15.74 13.67 -1.65
N SER A 41 16.81 13.73 -0.85
CA SER A 41 17.81 12.67 -0.74
C SER A 41 17.26 11.34 -0.22
N GLY A 42 16.14 11.36 0.52
CA GLY A 42 15.51 10.17 1.09
C GLY A 42 14.16 9.82 0.47
N ARG A 43 13.69 10.63 -0.49
CA ARG A 43 12.35 10.55 -1.08
C ARG A 43 12.25 9.35 -2.02
N LEU A 44 11.16 8.60 -1.93
CA LEU A 44 10.87 7.53 -2.88
C LEU A 44 10.58 8.10 -4.27
N ASN A 45 11.07 7.41 -5.30
CA ASN A 45 10.74 7.72 -6.67
C ASN A 45 9.27 7.36 -6.95
N LYS A 46 8.49 8.36 -7.35
CA LYS A 46 7.07 8.20 -7.71
C LYS A 46 6.87 7.18 -8.84
N ILE A 47 7.77 7.11 -9.81
CA ILE A 47 7.69 6.16 -10.94
C ILE A 47 7.78 4.73 -10.42
N THR A 48 8.64 4.46 -9.44
CA THR A 48 8.75 3.14 -8.80
C THR A 48 7.45 2.74 -8.13
N LEU A 49 6.82 3.65 -7.35
CA LEU A 49 5.52 3.38 -6.72
C LEU A 49 4.42 3.11 -7.76
N ILE A 50 4.38 3.89 -8.86
CA ILE A 50 3.42 3.71 -9.95
C ILE A 50 3.62 2.35 -10.63
N GLY A 51 4.86 1.97 -10.95
CA GLY A 51 5.15 0.68 -11.57
C GLY A 51 4.75 -0.50 -10.68
N LEU A 52 5.07 -0.42 -9.38
CA LEU A 52 4.76 -1.47 -8.41
C LEU A 52 3.27 -1.65 -8.15
N ILE A 53 2.46 -0.59 -8.21
CA ILE A 53 1.00 -0.71 -8.07
C ILE A 53 0.30 -1.05 -9.39
N ALA A 54 0.81 -0.57 -10.53
CA ALA A 54 0.18 -0.81 -11.83
C ALA A 54 0.12 -2.30 -12.18
N TYR A 55 1.21 -3.03 -11.94
CA TYR A 55 1.28 -4.46 -12.23
C TYR A 55 0.17 -5.27 -11.53
N PRO A 56 0.03 -5.26 -10.18
CA PRO A 56 -1.03 -6.00 -9.50
C PRO A 56 -2.44 -5.50 -9.85
N ILE A 57 -2.64 -4.18 -10.07
CA ILE A 57 -3.95 -3.65 -10.50
C ILE A 57 -4.37 -4.21 -11.86
N ILE A 58 -3.44 -4.33 -12.81
CA ILE A 58 -3.71 -4.90 -14.15
C ILE A 58 -3.85 -6.42 -14.06
N TYR A 59 -3.01 -7.07 -13.29
CA TYR A 59 -2.99 -8.52 -13.15
C TYR A 59 -4.26 -9.07 -12.51
N ILE A 60 -4.81 -8.45 -11.45
CA ILE A 60 -6.00 -8.95 -10.74
C ILE A 60 -7.18 -9.24 -11.68
N PRO A 61 -7.69 -8.30 -12.50
CA PRO A 61 -8.83 -8.56 -13.38
C PRO A 61 -8.50 -9.56 -14.51
N ILE A 62 -7.28 -9.51 -15.05
CA ILE A 62 -6.85 -10.46 -16.10
C ILE A 62 -6.77 -11.87 -15.53
N GLY A 63 -6.06 -12.03 -14.41
CA GLY A 63 -5.90 -13.31 -13.72
C GLY A 63 -7.24 -13.89 -13.29
N LEU A 64 -8.15 -13.06 -12.76
CA LEU A 64 -9.50 -13.48 -12.41
C LEU A 64 -10.30 -13.95 -13.64
N THR A 65 -10.20 -13.22 -14.75
CA THR A 65 -10.88 -13.60 -16.01
C THR A 65 -10.35 -14.92 -16.56
N LEU A 66 -9.02 -15.09 -16.61
CA LEU A 66 -8.39 -16.33 -17.06
C LEU A 66 -8.75 -17.53 -16.16
N LEU A 67 -8.81 -17.30 -14.85
CA LEU A 67 -9.20 -18.31 -13.88
C LEU A 67 -10.65 -18.76 -14.06
N ILE A 68 -11.60 -17.81 -14.18
CA ILE A 68 -13.04 -18.10 -14.32
C ILE A 68 -13.35 -18.74 -15.67
N SER A 69 -12.70 -18.27 -16.74
CA SER A 69 -12.95 -18.76 -18.10
C SER A 69 -12.36 -20.16 -18.36
N GLY A 70 -11.43 -20.63 -17.52
CA GLY A 70 -10.75 -21.91 -17.71
C GLY A 70 -9.84 -21.96 -18.95
N ILE A 71 -9.54 -20.81 -19.56
CA ILE A 71 -8.80 -20.71 -20.83
C ILE A 71 -7.30 -20.99 -20.64
N SER A 72 -6.76 -20.80 -19.44
CA SER A 72 -5.32 -20.90 -19.16
C SER A 72 -5.02 -21.93 -18.08
N ASP A 73 -3.94 -22.69 -18.31
CA ASP A 73 -3.37 -23.59 -17.30
C ASP A 73 -2.84 -22.79 -16.10
N MET A 74 -3.00 -23.33 -14.90
CA MET A 74 -2.47 -22.77 -13.66
C MET A 74 -0.96 -22.53 -13.75
N ASN A 75 -0.22 -23.44 -14.40
CA ASN A 75 1.23 -23.29 -14.58
C ASN A 75 1.60 -22.05 -15.40
N ALA A 76 0.73 -21.62 -16.32
CA ALA A 76 0.94 -20.40 -17.09
C ALA A 76 0.58 -19.13 -16.30
N ILE A 77 -0.41 -19.19 -15.41
CA ILE A 77 -0.86 -18.04 -14.58
C ILE A 77 0.10 -17.80 -13.40
N LEU A 78 0.67 -18.87 -12.84
CA LEU A 78 1.40 -18.86 -11.58
C LEU A 78 2.62 -17.92 -11.56
N PRO A 79 3.48 -17.85 -12.61
CA PRO A 79 4.59 -16.90 -12.62
C PRO A 79 4.14 -15.43 -12.55
N PHE A 80 3.05 -15.07 -13.25
CA PHE A 80 2.49 -13.72 -13.21
C PHE A 80 1.85 -13.42 -11.84
N HIS A 81 1.25 -14.44 -11.21
CA HIS A 81 0.75 -14.33 -9.84
C HIS A 81 1.87 -13.99 -8.85
N PHE A 82 2.98 -14.73 -8.91
CA PHE A 82 4.13 -14.45 -8.06
C PHE A 82 4.75 -13.09 -8.35
N GLY A 83 4.79 -12.67 -9.61
CA GLY A 83 5.17 -11.30 -9.99
C GLY A 83 4.32 -10.26 -9.24
N ALA A 84 2.99 -10.44 -9.22
CA ALA A 84 2.08 -9.53 -8.52
C ALA A 84 2.31 -9.54 -7.00
N ILE A 85 2.53 -10.73 -6.41
CA ILE A 85 2.85 -10.87 -4.99
C ILE A 85 4.17 -10.15 -4.65
N ILE A 86 5.21 -10.30 -5.46
CA ILE A 86 6.51 -9.62 -5.26
C ILE A 86 6.32 -8.12 -5.34
N CYS A 87 5.61 -7.62 -6.35
CA CYS A 87 5.30 -6.19 -6.47
C CYS A 87 4.55 -5.66 -5.23
N MET A 88 3.56 -6.41 -4.73
CA MET A 88 2.85 -6.06 -3.50
C MET A 88 3.79 -6.01 -2.29
N PHE A 89 4.62 -7.02 -2.07
CA PHE A 89 5.55 -7.01 -0.93
C PHE A 89 6.55 -5.86 -1.00
N LEU A 90 7.09 -5.56 -2.17
CA LEU A 90 7.95 -4.39 -2.36
C LEU A 90 7.19 -3.10 -2.04
N LEU A 91 5.94 -2.97 -2.48
CA LEU A 91 5.09 -1.82 -2.16
C LEU A 91 4.89 -1.68 -0.64
N VAL A 92 4.62 -2.78 0.08
CA VAL A 92 4.48 -2.79 1.55
C VAL A 92 5.78 -2.38 2.25
N ILE A 93 6.93 -2.90 1.81
CA ILE A 93 8.24 -2.56 2.37
C ILE A 93 8.51 -1.05 2.20
N LEU A 94 8.35 -0.54 0.98
CA LEU A 94 8.59 0.86 0.67
C LEU A 94 7.64 1.78 1.45
N THR A 95 6.37 1.42 1.56
CA THR A 95 5.40 2.18 2.34
C THR A 95 5.72 2.15 3.83
N SER A 96 6.11 1.00 4.39
CA SER A 96 6.54 0.91 5.80
C SER A 96 7.76 1.80 6.08
N MET A 97 8.75 1.79 5.18
CA MET A 97 9.91 2.68 5.26
C MET A 97 9.51 4.16 5.12
N THR A 98 8.52 4.47 4.28
CA THR A 98 8.01 5.84 4.10
C THR A 98 7.38 6.37 5.39
N ILE A 99 6.58 5.55 6.07
CA ILE A 99 5.99 5.92 7.37
C ILE A 99 7.10 6.27 8.36
N ILE A 100 8.13 5.42 8.50
CA ILE A 100 9.23 5.66 9.45
C ILE A 100 10.03 6.92 9.10
N LYS A 101 10.30 7.15 7.81
CA LYS A 101 11.00 8.34 7.33
C LYS A 101 10.19 9.61 7.59
N PHE A 102 8.87 9.55 7.38
CA PHE A 102 7.96 10.64 7.70
C PHE A 102 7.95 10.94 9.21
N GLU A 103 7.77 9.90 10.04
CA GLU A 103 7.82 10.04 11.50
C GLU A 103 9.13 10.69 11.95
N LYS A 104 10.26 10.29 11.35
CA LYS A 104 11.57 10.90 11.62
C LYS A 104 11.63 12.38 11.18
N ALA A 105 11.13 12.71 10.00
CA ALA A 105 11.15 14.07 9.46
C ALA A 105 10.30 15.04 10.31
N GLU A 106 9.15 14.57 10.80
CA GLU A 106 8.24 15.34 11.65
C GLU A 106 8.57 15.20 13.15
N LYS A 107 9.71 14.60 13.52
CA LYS A 107 10.19 14.39 14.91
C LYS A 107 9.17 13.65 15.81
N LEU A 108 8.41 12.73 15.22
CA LEU A 108 7.43 11.89 15.92
C LEU A 108 8.09 10.62 16.47
N LYS A 109 7.39 9.94 17.40
CA LYS A 109 7.79 8.61 17.87
C LYS A 109 7.78 7.63 16.71
N GLN A 110 8.94 7.04 16.42
CA GLN A 110 9.08 6.09 15.32
C GLN A 110 8.36 4.77 15.63
N SER A 111 7.64 4.27 14.63
CA SER A 111 7.03 2.95 14.64
C SER A 111 8.07 1.88 14.33
N ASN A 112 7.86 0.66 14.85
CA ASN A 112 8.67 -0.50 14.48
C ASN A 112 8.34 -0.91 13.03
N GLY A 113 9.35 -0.94 12.16
CA GLY A 113 9.18 -1.27 10.74
C GLY A 113 8.65 -2.68 10.46
N ILE A 114 9.05 -3.68 11.24
CA ILE A 114 8.52 -5.04 11.12
C ILE A 114 7.03 -5.05 11.50
N GLY A 115 6.67 -4.32 12.55
CA GLY A 115 5.28 -4.16 12.97
C GLY A 115 4.42 -3.45 11.92
N LEU A 116 4.96 -2.44 11.23
CA LEU A 116 4.28 -1.78 10.11
C LEU A 116 4.10 -2.71 8.91
N PHE A 117 5.15 -3.45 8.52
CA PHE A 117 5.10 -4.41 7.41
C PHE A 117 3.99 -5.43 7.63
N PHE A 118 4.02 -6.11 8.79
CA PHE A 118 3.00 -7.11 9.10
C PHE A 118 1.62 -6.48 9.35
N GLY A 119 1.54 -5.28 9.90
CA GLY A 119 0.26 -4.57 10.01
C GLY A 119 -0.38 -4.31 8.65
N ILE A 120 0.41 -3.89 7.65
CA ILE A 120 -0.11 -3.69 6.29
C ILE A 120 -0.50 -5.04 5.66
N CYS A 121 0.35 -6.08 5.76
CA CYS A 121 0.04 -7.42 5.22
C CYS A 121 -1.21 -8.04 5.87
N TYR A 122 -1.36 -7.93 7.19
CA TYR A 122 -2.50 -8.41 7.95
C TYR A 122 -3.51 -7.29 8.19
N PHE A 123 -3.98 -6.69 7.10
CA PHE A 123 -4.82 -5.48 7.13
C PHE A 123 -6.07 -5.59 8.01
N ILE A 124 -6.61 -6.80 8.19
CA ILE A 124 -7.77 -7.08 9.07
C ILE A 124 -7.54 -6.49 10.46
N ILE A 125 -6.32 -6.62 10.99
CA ILE A 125 -5.92 -6.07 12.29
C ILE A 125 -5.18 -4.75 12.09
N GLY A 126 -4.26 -4.69 11.12
CA GLY A 126 -3.37 -3.55 10.99
C GLY A 126 -4.05 -2.26 10.56
N VAL A 127 -5.20 -2.29 9.88
CA VAL A 127 -5.94 -1.05 9.54
C VAL A 127 -6.34 -0.29 10.80
N TRP A 128 -6.73 -0.98 11.87
CA TRP A 128 -7.12 -0.38 13.15
C TRP A 128 -5.95 0.25 13.89
N TYR A 129 -4.73 -0.24 13.67
CA TYR A 129 -3.52 0.30 14.30
C TYR A 129 -2.86 1.40 13.47
N ILE A 130 -2.82 1.24 12.14
CA ILE A 130 -2.09 2.11 11.24
C ILE A 130 -2.94 3.33 10.84
N GLN A 131 -4.21 3.13 10.50
CA GLN A 131 -5.04 4.19 9.95
C GLN A 131 -5.23 5.39 10.91
N PRO A 132 -5.47 5.21 12.24
CA PRO A 132 -5.59 6.35 13.14
C PRO A 132 -4.33 7.24 13.16
N LYS A 133 -3.15 6.64 13.05
CA LYS A 133 -1.89 7.40 12.93
C LYS A 133 -1.83 8.17 11.62
N LEU A 134 -2.18 7.54 10.51
CA LEU A 134 -2.21 8.17 9.18
C LEU A 134 -3.18 9.36 9.13
N ASN A 135 -4.33 9.25 9.83
CA ASN A 135 -5.28 10.36 9.95
C ASN A 135 -4.68 11.57 10.68
N GLU A 136 -3.78 11.37 11.63
CA GLU A 136 -3.05 12.49 12.26
C GLU A 136 -1.94 13.02 11.35
N TYR A 137 -1.21 12.12 10.66
CA TYR A 137 -0.11 12.50 9.77
C TYR A 137 -0.60 13.36 8.60
N ILE A 138 -1.79 13.10 8.06
CA ILE A 138 -2.33 13.87 6.94
C ILE A 138 -2.60 15.33 7.31
N LYS A 139 -2.89 15.64 8.59
CA LYS A 139 -3.08 17.02 9.08
C LYS A 139 -1.79 17.84 9.05
N LEU A 140 -0.64 17.17 9.12
CA LEU A 140 0.69 17.78 9.02
C LEU A 140 1.09 18.06 7.56
N ILE A 141 0.43 17.39 6.61
CA ILE A 141 0.66 17.49 5.17
C ILE A 141 -0.31 18.54 4.58
N LYS A 142 0.13 19.80 4.61
CA LYS A 142 -0.53 20.92 3.90
C LYS A 142 -0.66 20.59 2.40
#